data_AF-A0A653WYF9-F1
#
_entry.id   AF-A0A653WYF9-F1
#
_cell.length_a   1.000
_cell.length_b   1.000
_cell.length_c   1.000
_cell.angle_alpha   90.00
_cell.angle_beta   90.00
_cell.angle_gamma   90.00
#
_symmetry.space_group_name_H-M   'P 1'
#
loop_
_entity.id
_entity.type
_entity.pdbx_description
1 polymer ?
#
loop_
_entity_poly.entity_id
_entity_poly.type
_entity_poly.pdbx_seq_one_letter_code
_entity_poly.pdbx_strand_id
1 'polypeptide(L)'
;MNPLFTNLTPLTLENIEDQLANNDASSDEEMFDFLLEELDLTAEQAEAVIALRPQYIGRVFLSGNSPLYQDSTVYFDPAVGISLSGRLTEYQLLEVYRLLLKSRPGKRLQLANSLCAGLNSKGQLYWTTYDPAHPKAVYEVYSFDKLQFDDGHWQGETLEQTTAAIQRPVFID
;
A
#
# COMPACT_ATOMS: atom_id res chain seq x y z
N MET A 1 -0.50 -0.62 17.08
CA MET A 1 0.97 -0.61 17.29
C MET A 1 1.26 -1.42 18.53
N ASN A 2 2.23 -2.34 18.47
CA ASN A 2 2.65 -3.07 19.66
C ASN A 2 3.28 -2.10 20.69
N PRO A 3 2.84 -2.09 21.96
CA PRO A 3 3.42 -1.24 23.01
C PRO A 3 4.93 -1.41 23.20
N LEU A 4 5.50 -2.57 22.84
CA LEU A 4 6.94 -2.84 22.93
C LEU A 4 7.77 -1.98 21.97
N PHE A 5 7.15 -1.42 20.92
CA PHE A 5 7.83 -0.65 19.89
C PHE A 5 7.71 0.87 20.09
N THR A 6 6.92 1.35 21.06
CA THR A 6 6.63 2.80 21.20
C THR A 6 7.85 3.64 21.60
N ASN A 7 8.85 3.00 22.19
CA ASN A 7 10.08 3.65 22.64
C ASN A 7 11.24 3.54 21.62
N LEU A 8 11.03 2.86 20.50
CA LEU A 8 12.03 2.71 19.46
C LEU A 8 12.16 3.99 18.63
N THR A 9 13.37 4.25 18.14
CA THR A 9 13.60 5.41 17.26
C THR A 9 13.00 5.16 15.88
N PRO A 10 12.67 6.21 15.11
CA PRO A 10 12.22 6.05 13.73
C PRO A 10 13.21 5.26 12.85
N LEU A 11 14.52 5.47 13.04
CA LEU A 11 15.56 4.74 12.30
C LEU A 11 15.57 3.25 12.66
N THR A 12 15.41 2.92 13.94
CA THR A 12 15.31 1.52 14.37
C THR A 12 14.09 0.84 13.77
N LEU A 13 12.93 1.52 13.76
CA LEU A 13 11.70 1.01 13.15
C LEU A 13 11.85 0.81 11.63
N GLU A 14 12.55 1.72 10.93
CA GLU A 14 12.84 1.59 9.50
C GLU A 14 13.74 0.37 9.21
N ASN A 15 14.77 0.14 10.03
CA ASN A 15 15.63 -1.03 9.89
C ASN A 15 14.87 -2.34 10.16
N ILE A 16 14.00 -2.36 11.18
CA ILE A 16 13.15 -3.53 11.46
C ILE A 16 12.21 -3.81 10.28
N GLU A 17 11.56 -2.77 9.75
CA GLU A 17 10.66 -2.89 8.60
C GLU A 17 11.40 -3.46 7.38
N ASP A 18 12.63 -3.00 7.11
CA ASP A 18 13.45 -3.49 6.00
C ASP A 18 13.80 -4.98 6.17
N GLN A 19 14.22 -5.40 7.38
CA GLN A 19 14.49 -6.82 7.64
C GLN A 19 13.23 -7.68 7.45
N LEU A 20 12.08 -7.24 7.97
CA LEU A 20 10.83 -8.00 7.85
C LEU A 20 10.32 -8.08 6.41
N ALA A 21 10.47 -7.00 5.63
CA ALA A 21 9.94 -6.92 4.27
C ALA A 21 10.85 -7.55 3.21
N ASN A 22 12.18 -7.49 3.41
CA ASN A 22 13.16 -7.81 2.36
C ASN A 22 14.12 -8.95 2.71
N ASN A 23 14.13 -9.46 3.95
CA ASN A 23 15.04 -10.53 4.36
C ASN A 23 14.29 -11.85 4.65
N ASP A 24 13.84 -12.51 3.59
CA ASP A 24 13.21 -13.84 3.66
C ASP A 24 14.21 -15.00 3.76
N ALA A 25 15.50 -14.74 3.51
CA ALA A 25 16.56 -15.74 3.53
C ALA A 25 17.09 -16.06 4.93
N SER A 26 17.15 -15.08 5.84
CA SER A 26 17.59 -15.30 7.22
C SER A 26 16.57 -16.10 8.01
N SER A 27 17.06 -17.03 8.82
CA SER A 27 16.26 -17.74 9.82
C SER A 27 15.77 -16.80 10.94
N ASP A 28 14.82 -17.28 11.74
CA ASP A 28 14.34 -16.55 12.93
C ASP A 28 15.46 -16.34 13.96
N GLU A 29 16.38 -17.30 14.10
CA GLU A 29 17.54 -17.21 15.00
C GLU A 29 18.53 -16.15 14.54
N GLU A 30 18.91 -16.15 13.25
CA GLU A 30 19.82 -15.13 12.70
C GLU A 30 19.23 -13.71 12.79
N MET A 31 17.92 -13.58 12.58
CA MET A 31 17.27 -12.27 12.72
C MET A 31 17.13 -11.86 14.19
N PHE A 32 16.91 -12.80 15.10
CA PHE A 32 16.89 -12.52 16.53
C PHE A 32 18.25 -11.95 16.98
N ASP A 33 19.35 -12.59 16.61
CA ASP A 33 20.69 -12.12 16.93
C ASP A 33 20.96 -10.73 16.36
N PHE A 34 20.59 -10.48 15.10
CA PHE A 34 20.69 -9.14 14.49
C PHE A 34 19.90 -8.08 15.26
N LEU A 35 18.68 -8.39 15.70
CA LEU A 35 17.84 -7.45 16.44
C LEU A 35 18.48 -7.05 17.78
N LEU A 36 19.10 -8.00 18.49
CA LEU A 36 19.78 -7.71 19.76
C LEU A 36 21.11 -6.99 19.55
N GLU A 37 21.95 -7.50 18.65
CA GLU A 37 23.35 -7.08 18.54
C GLU A 37 23.53 -5.81 17.71
N GLU A 38 22.76 -5.66 16.63
CA GLU A 38 22.94 -4.55 15.68
C GLU A 38 21.92 -3.42 15.89
N LEU A 39 20.75 -3.73 16.45
CA LEU A 39 19.68 -2.75 16.67
C LEU A 39 19.44 -2.42 18.16
N ASP A 40 20.20 -3.01 19.08
CA ASP A 40 20.11 -2.81 20.53
C ASP A 40 18.69 -3.06 21.11
N LEU A 41 17.93 -4.00 20.53
CA LEU A 41 16.61 -4.37 21.07
C LEU A 41 16.74 -5.24 22.33
N THR A 42 15.75 -5.15 23.21
CA THR A 42 15.60 -6.18 24.26
C THR A 42 15.14 -7.50 23.66
N ALA A 43 15.38 -8.61 24.36
CA ALA A 43 14.92 -9.94 23.93
C ALA A 43 13.41 -9.95 23.67
N GLU A 44 12.60 -9.31 24.54
CA GLU A 44 11.15 -9.24 24.37
C GLU A 44 10.74 -8.44 23.13
N GLN A 45 11.48 -7.37 22.79
CA GLN A 45 11.25 -6.62 21.57
C GLN A 45 11.61 -7.44 20.34
N ALA A 46 12.73 -8.16 20.38
CA ALA A 46 13.16 -9.03 19.30
C ALA A 46 12.17 -10.17 19.05
N GLU A 47 11.71 -10.87 20.10
CA GLU A 47 10.66 -11.90 20.00
C GLU A 47 9.37 -11.33 19.37
N ALA A 48 8.97 -10.12 19.78
CA ALA A 48 7.81 -9.46 19.21
C ALA A 48 7.98 -9.10 17.73
N VAL A 49 9.19 -8.75 17.29
CA VAL A 49 9.52 -8.53 15.87
C VAL A 49 9.47 -9.85 15.09
N ILE A 50 10.08 -10.92 15.60
CA ILE A 50 10.03 -12.26 14.97
C ILE A 50 8.57 -12.71 14.76
N ALA A 51 7.71 -12.49 15.77
CA ALA A 51 6.29 -12.85 15.69
C ALA A 51 5.53 -12.12 14.55
N LEU A 52 6.06 -11.01 14.03
CA LEU A 52 5.47 -10.31 12.89
C LEU A 52 5.84 -10.92 11.54
N ARG A 53 6.93 -11.69 11.42
CA ARG A 53 7.42 -12.23 10.13
C ARG A 53 6.36 -12.90 9.27
N PRO A 54 5.49 -13.80 9.78
CA PRO A 54 4.49 -14.45 8.95
C PRO A 54 3.50 -13.47 8.31
N GLN A 55 3.36 -12.27 8.87
CA GLN A 55 2.51 -11.23 8.34
C GLN A 55 3.14 -10.45 7.18
N TYR A 56 4.47 -10.54 6.99
CA TYR A 56 5.20 -9.86 5.91
C TYR A 56 5.47 -10.75 4.70
N ILE A 57 5.56 -12.08 4.89
CA ILE A 57 5.85 -13.01 3.80
C ILE A 57 4.83 -12.85 2.66
N GLY A 58 5.35 -12.56 1.46
CA GLY A 58 4.56 -12.42 0.23
C GLY A 58 3.69 -11.16 0.18
N ARG A 59 3.91 -10.19 1.08
CA ARG A 59 3.08 -8.99 1.20
C ARG A 59 3.94 -7.73 1.16
N VAL A 60 3.45 -6.73 0.44
CA VAL A 60 4.07 -5.41 0.34
C VAL A 60 3.19 -4.42 1.09
N PHE A 61 3.72 -3.82 2.14
CA PHE A 61 3.01 -2.80 2.92
C PHE A 61 3.25 -1.40 2.37
N LEU A 62 2.25 -0.53 2.54
CA LEU A 62 2.51 0.90 2.43
C LEU A 62 3.37 1.35 3.61
N SER A 63 4.26 2.32 3.38
CA SER A 63 5.08 2.91 4.44
C SER A 63 4.20 3.38 5.60
N GLY A 64 4.59 3.02 6.83
CA GLY A 64 3.86 3.33 8.06
C GLY A 64 2.55 2.55 8.27
N ASN A 65 2.22 1.57 7.41
CA ASN A 65 0.96 0.83 7.46
C ASN A 65 1.14 -0.69 7.63
N SER A 66 2.33 -1.10 8.00
CA SER A 66 2.66 -2.48 8.30
C SER A 66 2.26 -2.86 9.73
N PRO A 67 2.30 -4.17 10.06
CA PRO A 67 2.02 -4.67 11.42
C PRO A 67 2.93 -4.06 12.48
N LEU A 68 4.10 -3.54 12.09
CA LEU A 68 5.01 -2.84 12.98
C LEU A 68 4.38 -1.56 13.56
N TYR A 69 3.62 -0.82 12.74
CA TYR A 69 3.09 0.50 13.12
C TYR A 69 1.63 0.44 13.57
N GLN A 70 0.83 -0.51 13.08
CA GLN A 70 -0.61 -0.53 13.36
C GLN A 70 -1.23 -1.91 13.19
N ASP A 71 -2.40 -2.10 13.80
CA ASP A 71 -3.08 -3.41 13.81
C ASP A 71 -3.93 -3.59 12.53
N SER A 72 -4.47 -2.47 12.00
CA SER A 72 -5.22 -2.44 10.75
C SER A 72 -4.28 -2.14 9.59
N THR A 73 -3.71 -3.18 8.98
CA THR A 73 -2.70 -3.02 7.93
C THR A 73 -3.30 -3.01 6.54
N VAL A 74 -2.56 -2.42 5.60
CA VAL A 74 -2.92 -2.36 4.18
C VAL A 74 -1.74 -2.91 3.42
N TYR A 75 -1.96 -4.01 2.68
CA TYR A 75 -0.90 -4.64 1.91
C TYR A 75 -1.36 -5.12 0.55
N PHE A 76 -0.39 -5.12 -0.36
CA PHE A 76 -0.49 -5.77 -1.65
C PHE A 76 0.13 -7.16 -1.57
N ASP A 77 -0.67 -8.19 -1.85
CA ASP A 77 -0.19 -9.54 -2.11
C ASP A 77 -0.19 -9.76 -3.63
N PRO A 78 0.97 -9.98 -4.28
CA PRO A 78 1.04 -10.19 -5.71
C PRO A 78 0.21 -11.37 -6.23
N ALA A 79 -0.09 -12.36 -5.38
CA ALA A 79 -0.85 -13.55 -5.74
C ALA A 79 -2.37 -13.35 -5.69
N VAL A 80 -2.88 -12.42 -4.87
CA VAL A 80 -4.33 -12.20 -4.66
C VAL A 80 -4.81 -10.75 -4.76
N GLY A 81 -3.93 -9.77 -4.92
CA GLY A 81 -4.26 -8.34 -5.01
C GLY A 81 -4.11 -7.60 -3.67
N ILE A 82 -4.82 -6.49 -3.48
CA ILE A 82 -4.75 -5.71 -2.24
C ILE A 82 -5.78 -6.25 -1.25
N SER A 83 -5.32 -6.68 -0.07
CA SER A 83 -6.21 -7.02 1.03
C SER A 83 -6.38 -5.81 1.94
N LEU A 84 -7.64 -5.43 2.17
CA LEU A 84 -8.01 -4.23 2.90
C LEU A 84 -9.02 -4.53 3.98
N SER A 85 -8.61 -4.28 5.22
CA SER A 85 -9.48 -4.25 6.40
C SER A 85 -9.61 -2.80 6.87
N GLY A 86 -10.69 -2.12 6.47
CA GLY A 86 -11.01 -0.74 6.87
C GLY A 86 -11.05 0.26 5.71
N ARG A 87 -11.13 1.54 6.06
CA ARG A 87 -11.15 2.66 5.11
C ARG A 87 -9.75 3.22 4.93
N LEU A 88 -9.37 3.50 3.69
CA LEU A 88 -8.12 4.19 3.39
C LEU A 88 -8.30 5.70 3.54
N THR A 89 -7.25 6.34 4.05
CA THR A 89 -7.04 7.77 3.87
C THR A 89 -6.75 8.09 2.41
N GLU A 90 -6.97 9.34 2.03
CA GLU A 90 -6.65 9.88 0.71
C GLU A 90 -5.23 9.50 0.28
N TYR A 91 -4.24 9.75 1.15
CA TYR A 91 -2.83 9.50 0.87
C TYR A 91 -2.55 8.02 0.58
N GLN A 92 -3.08 7.12 1.41
CA GLN A 92 -2.89 5.68 1.23
C GLN A 92 -3.52 5.19 -0.08
N LEU A 93 -4.72 5.66 -0.40
CA LEU A 93 -5.42 5.27 -1.61
C LEU A 93 -4.70 5.76 -2.87
N LEU A 94 -4.16 6.98 -2.84
CA LEU A 94 -3.31 7.48 -3.93
C LEU A 94 -2.02 6.65 -4.07
N GLU A 95 -1.36 6.28 -2.99
CA GLU A 95 -0.17 5.41 -3.09
C GLU A 95 -0.50 4.03 -3.64
N VAL A 96 -1.65 3.45 -3.26
CA VAL A 96 -2.14 2.21 -3.86
C VAL A 96 -2.33 2.36 -5.36
N TYR A 97 -3.01 3.41 -5.83
CA TYR A 97 -3.19 3.65 -7.26
C TYR A 97 -1.84 3.77 -7.99
N ARG A 98 -0.85 4.44 -7.38
CA ARG A 98 0.50 4.52 -7.95
C ARG A 98 1.17 3.15 -8.05
N LEU A 99 1.10 2.34 -7.01
CA LEU A 99 1.69 0.99 -7.00
C LEU A 99 1.07 0.12 -8.09
N LEU A 100 -0.26 0.08 -8.16
CA LEU A 100 -0.98 -0.68 -9.17
C LEU A 100 -0.61 -0.23 -10.59
N LEU A 101 -0.60 1.08 -10.86
CA LEU A 101 -0.28 1.62 -12.19
C LEU A 101 1.21 1.46 -12.56
N LYS A 102 2.13 1.57 -11.60
CA LYS A 102 3.56 1.28 -11.82
C LYS A 102 3.78 -0.20 -12.19
N SER A 103 2.98 -1.11 -11.63
CA SER A 103 3.05 -2.53 -11.97
C SER A 103 2.57 -2.85 -13.40
N ARG A 104 1.83 -1.93 -14.04
CA ARG A 104 1.26 -2.08 -15.39
C ARG A 104 1.52 -0.83 -16.25
N PRO A 105 2.77 -0.57 -16.68
CA PRO A 105 3.11 0.62 -17.45
C PRO A 105 2.25 0.78 -18.71
N GLY A 106 1.77 2.01 -18.95
CA GLY A 106 0.95 2.34 -20.12
C GLY A 106 -0.52 1.95 -20.02
N LYS A 107 -0.94 1.31 -18.93
CA LYS A 107 -2.35 1.04 -18.63
C LYS A 107 -2.94 2.14 -17.75
N ARG A 108 -4.27 2.23 -17.75
CA ARG A 108 -5.07 3.00 -16.79
C ARG A 108 -5.84 2.05 -15.87
N LEU A 109 -6.08 2.47 -14.64
CA LEU A 109 -6.83 1.74 -13.63
C LEU A 109 -8.27 2.21 -13.70
N GLN A 110 -9.22 1.30 -13.94
CA GLN A 110 -10.63 1.64 -13.89
C GLN A 110 -11.07 1.88 -12.44
N LEU A 111 -11.66 3.04 -12.16
CA LEU A 111 -12.18 3.40 -10.84
C LEU A 111 -13.69 3.15 -10.75
N ALA A 112 -14.41 3.57 -11.80
CA ALA A 112 -15.85 3.36 -11.96
C ALA A 112 -16.18 3.11 -13.44
N ASN A 113 -17.46 2.91 -13.76
CA ASN A 113 -17.90 2.60 -15.14
C ASN A 113 -17.41 3.62 -16.17
N SER A 114 -17.30 4.89 -15.79
CA SER A 114 -16.92 6.00 -16.67
C SER A 114 -15.71 6.77 -16.16
N LEU A 115 -14.93 6.22 -15.23
CA LEU A 115 -13.81 6.91 -14.59
C LEU A 115 -12.59 6.00 -14.51
N CYS A 116 -11.42 6.57 -14.76
CA CYS A 116 -10.15 5.86 -14.61
C CYS A 116 -9.03 6.76 -14.11
N ALA A 117 -8.03 6.13 -13.49
CA ALA A 117 -6.78 6.75 -13.07
C ALA A 117 -5.63 6.34 -14.00
N GLY A 118 -4.64 7.21 -14.16
CA GLY A 118 -3.42 6.87 -14.89
C GLY A 118 -2.20 7.58 -14.32
N LEU A 119 -1.02 7.20 -14.82
CA LEU A 119 0.24 7.90 -14.57
C LEU A 119 0.66 8.65 -15.83
N ASN A 120 0.99 9.92 -15.69
CA ASN A 120 1.59 10.68 -16.78
C ASN A 120 3.09 10.31 -16.95
N SER A 121 3.75 10.88 -17.96
CA SER A 121 5.17 10.61 -18.24
C SER A 121 6.13 11.01 -17.12
N LYS A 122 5.67 11.81 -16.15
CA LYS A 122 6.42 12.21 -14.95
C LYS A 122 6.09 11.34 -13.73
N GLY A 123 5.28 10.29 -13.89
CA GLY A 123 4.84 9.42 -12.80
C GLY A 123 3.81 10.04 -11.87
N GLN A 124 3.17 11.15 -12.27
CA GLN A 124 2.12 11.79 -11.48
C GLN A 124 0.77 11.14 -11.77
N LEU A 125 0.01 10.88 -10.71
CA LEU A 125 -1.36 10.40 -10.80
C LEU A 125 -2.28 11.44 -11.43
N TYR A 126 -3.18 10.96 -12.26
CA TYR A 126 -4.31 11.73 -12.74
C TYR A 126 -5.57 10.89 -12.77
N TRP A 127 -6.70 11.57 -12.78
CA TRP A 127 -8.05 11.05 -13.00
C TRP A 127 -8.54 11.53 -14.37
N THR A 128 -9.31 10.71 -15.10
CA THR A 128 -9.99 11.12 -16.34
C THR A 128 -11.27 10.31 -16.56
N THR A 129 -12.12 10.77 -17.47
CA THR A 129 -13.29 10.02 -17.91
C THR A 129 -12.88 8.86 -18.82
N TYR A 130 -13.57 7.74 -18.66
CA TYR A 130 -13.43 6.56 -19.48
C TYR A 130 -14.65 6.37 -20.37
N ASP A 131 -14.41 6.27 -21.68
CA ASP A 131 -15.41 5.88 -22.67
C ASP A 131 -14.99 4.53 -23.29
N PRO A 132 -15.74 3.44 -23.06
CA PRO A 132 -15.47 2.14 -23.67
C PRO A 132 -15.48 2.15 -25.21
N ALA A 133 -16.21 3.09 -25.83
CA ALA A 133 -16.22 3.24 -27.30
C ALA A 133 -14.91 3.85 -27.82
N HIS A 134 -14.19 4.59 -26.98
CA HIS A 134 -12.92 5.23 -27.31
C HIS A 134 -11.87 4.91 -26.23
N PRO A 135 -11.47 3.64 -26.07
CA PRO A 135 -10.75 3.16 -24.90
C PRO A 135 -9.33 3.71 -24.79
N LYS A 136 -8.83 4.49 -25.74
CA LYS A 136 -7.52 5.17 -25.69
C LYS A 136 -7.63 6.69 -25.55
N ALA A 137 -8.85 7.22 -25.60
CA ALA A 137 -9.07 8.64 -25.47
C ALA A 137 -8.81 9.08 -24.02
N VAL A 138 -8.15 10.23 -23.90
CA VAL A 138 -7.99 10.97 -22.65
C VAL A 138 -8.63 12.32 -22.92
N TYR A 139 -9.79 12.57 -22.31
CA TYR A 139 -10.57 13.77 -22.58
C TYR A 139 -10.09 14.93 -21.72
N GLU A 140 -10.37 14.85 -20.42
CA GLU A 140 -10.01 15.86 -19.43
C GLU A 140 -9.24 15.19 -18.30
N VAL A 141 -8.12 15.78 -17.94
CA VAL A 141 -7.19 15.25 -16.94
C VAL A 141 -7.29 16.10 -15.69
N TYR A 142 -7.63 15.47 -14.59
CA TYR A 142 -7.80 16.12 -13.29
C TYR A 142 -6.78 15.56 -12.30
N SER A 143 -6.35 16.42 -11.38
CA SER A 143 -5.70 15.97 -10.16
C SER A 143 -6.75 15.40 -9.21
N PHE A 144 -6.35 14.45 -8.37
CA PHE A 144 -7.18 14.04 -7.24
C PHE A 144 -7.25 15.19 -6.23
N ASP A 145 -8.43 15.81 -6.11
CA ASP A 145 -8.65 16.93 -5.20
C ASP A 145 -9.01 16.40 -3.80
N LYS A 146 -8.20 16.78 -2.82
CA LYS A 146 -8.41 16.46 -1.40
C LYS A 146 -9.78 16.93 -0.89
N LEU A 147 -10.26 18.08 -1.35
CA LEU A 147 -11.55 18.63 -0.89
C LEU A 147 -12.75 17.80 -1.36
N GLN A 148 -12.54 16.95 -2.37
CA GLN A 148 -13.54 16.03 -2.90
C GLN A 148 -13.39 14.61 -2.33
N PHE A 149 -12.41 14.36 -1.46
CA PHE A 149 -12.24 13.08 -0.80
C PHE A 149 -13.01 13.06 0.52
N ASP A 150 -14.00 12.19 0.63
CA ASP A 150 -14.80 12.01 1.83
C ASP A 150 -15.11 10.54 2.06
N ASP A 151 -15.18 10.14 3.33
CA ASP A 151 -15.53 8.79 3.76
C ASP A 151 -14.79 7.64 3.02
N GLY A 152 -13.54 7.86 2.62
CA GLY A 152 -12.70 6.84 1.97
C GLY A 152 -12.82 6.74 0.44
N HIS A 153 -13.47 7.70 -0.23
CA HIS A 153 -13.63 7.74 -1.69
C HIS A 153 -13.70 9.18 -2.23
N TRP A 154 -13.52 9.37 -3.55
CA TRP A 154 -13.72 10.68 -4.19
C TRP A 154 -15.19 10.91 -4.61
N GLN A 155 -15.62 12.17 -4.64
CA GLN A 155 -16.90 12.55 -5.24
C GLN A 155 -16.94 12.08 -6.71
N GLY A 156 -17.94 11.25 -7.05
CA GLY A 156 -18.10 10.66 -8.39
C GLY A 156 -17.90 9.15 -8.43
N GLU A 157 -17.39 8.55 -7.36
CA GLU A 157 -17.38 7.11 -7.11
C GLU A 157 -18.15 6.78 -5.82
N THR A 158 -18.45 5.50 -5.60
CA THR A 158 -18.91 5.00 -4.29
C THR A 158 -17.75 4.32 -3.57
N LEU A 159 -17.82 4.21 -2.23
CA LEU A 159 -16.84 3.45 -1.45
C LEU A 159 -16.66 2.01 -1.97
N GLU A 160 -17.73 1.36 -2.45
CA GLU A 160 -17.66 0.03 -3.06
C GLU A 160 -16.87 0.03 -4.37
N GLN A 161 -17.01 1.06 -5.21
CA GLN A 161 -16.24 1.20 -6.45
C GLN A 161 -14.76 1.42 -6.15
N THR A 162 -14.44 2.32 -5.22
CA THR A 162 -13.07 2.56 -4.75
C THR A 162 -12.44 1.28 -4.19
N THR A 163 -13.18 0.57 -3.35
CA THR A 163 -12.73 -0.71 -2.76
C THR A 163 -12.53 -1.79 -3.84
N ALA A 164 -13.42 -1.86 -4.83
CA ALA A 164 -13.27 -2.80 -5.94
C ALA A 164 -12.05 -2.46 -6.81
N ALA A 165 -11.79 -1.18 -7.08
CA ALA A 165 -10.66 -0.74 -7.90
C ALA A 165 -9.30 -1.15 -7.32
N ILE A 166 -9.19 -1.26 -6.00
CA ILE A 166 -7.97 -1.65 -5.30
C ILE A 166 -7.89 -3.14 -5.01
N GLN A 167 -9.00 -3.78 -4.60
CA GLN A 167 -9.00 -5.22 -4.29
C GLN A 167 -9.05 -6.09 -5.55
N ARG A 168 -9.69 -5.62 -6.63
CA ARG A 168 -9.87 -6.33 -7.91
C ARG A 168 -9.58 -5.39 -9.08
N PRO A 169 -8.34 -4.92 -9.23
CA PRO A 169 -8.01 -3.88 -10.20
C PRO A 169 -8.27 -4.33 -11.63
N VAL A 170 -9.03 -3.53 -12.36
CA VAL A 170 -9.25 -3.70 -13.80
C VAL A 170 -8.38 -2.68 -14.54
N PHE A 171 -7.46 -3.19 -15.35
CA PHE A 171 -6.57 -2.37 -16.16
C PHE A 171 -7.09 -2.25 -17.59
N ILE A 172 -7.19 -1.03 -18.07
CA ILE A 172 -7.68 -0.66 -19.40
C ILE A 172 -6.57 0.02 -20.21
N ASP A 173 -6.77 0.08 -21.53
CA ASP A 173 -5.89 0.81 -22.46
C ASP A 173 -6.01 2.34 -22.35
#